data_AF-A0A371NUR3-F1
#
_entry.id   AF-A0A371NUR3-F1
#
_cell.length_a   1.000
_cell.length_b   1.000
_cell.length_c   1.000
_cell.angle_alpha   90.00
_cell.angle_beta   90.00
_cell.angle_gamma   90.00
#
_symmetry.space_group_name_H-M   'P 1'
#
loop_
_entity.id
_entity.type
_entity.pdbx_description
1 polymer ?
#
loop_
_entity_poly.entity_id
_entity_poly.type
_entity_poly.pdbx_seq_one_letter_code
_entity_poly.pdbx_strand_id
1 'polypeptide(L)'
;MEYLTIAIPVRAWQLIDGTVDNSMAIDVVDGVMESVIAGSCVRDAGWRSSAGYTGARDSFGWPPEDHPLEITLRRGHWEWIRSQIERWEPLSSNTEPELSDACARIDGALRRA
;
A
#
# COMPACT_ATOMS: atom_id res chain seq x y z
N MET A 1 18.38 -2.31 9.53
CA MET A 1 17.31 -2.38 8.51
C MET A 1 16.06 -2.82 9.23
N GLU A 2 15.13 -1.89 9.42
CA GLU A 2 13.94 -2.10 10.24
C GLU A 2 12.74 -2.50 9.36
N TYR A 3 11.96 -3.45 9.85
CA TYR A 3 10.72 -3.92 9.23
C TYR A 3 9.54 -3.56 10.14
N LEU A 4 8.46 -3.07 9.54
CA LEU A 4 7.22 -2.77 10.23
C LEU A 4 6.10 -3.60 9.62
N THR A 5 5.31 -4.23 10.49
CA THR A 5 4.06 -4.89 10.11
C THR A 5 2.90 -3.99 10.46
N ILE A 6 2.05 -3.68 9.48
CA ILE A 6 0.88 -2.81 9.65
C ILE A 6 -0.34 -3.54 9.13
N ALA A 7 -1.36 -3.65 9.98
CA ALA A 7 -2.67 -4.18 9.61
C ALA A 7 -3.47 -3.11 8.85
N ILE A 8 -3.70 -3.34 7.56
CA ILE A 8 -4.44 -2.46 6.66
C ILE A 8 -5.68 -3.22 6.12
N PRO A 9 -6.90 -2.70 6.24
CA PRO A 9 -8.09 -3.31 5.62
C PRO A 9 -7.93 -3.44 4.11
N VAL A 10 -8.44 -4.52 3.51
CA VAL A 10 -8.37 -4.76 2.05
C VAL A 10 -8.81 -3.53 1.25
N ARG A 11 -9.93 -2.87 1.61
CA ARG A 11 -10.39 -1.67 0.89
C ARG A 11 -9.37 -0.54 0.84
N ALA A 12 -8.64 -0.31 1.93
CA ALA A 12 -7.61 0.72 1.98
C ALA A 12 -6.34 0.26 1.26
N TRP A 13 -6.01 -1.03 1.36
CA TRP A 13 -4.86 -1.60 0.65
C TRP A 13 -5.05 -1.56 -0.86
N GLN A 14 -6.26 -1.79 -1.39
CA GLN A 14 -6.54 -1.69 -2.82
C GLN A 14 -6.26 -0.28 -3.37
N LEU A 15 -6.58 0.76 -2.59
CA LEU A 15 -6.26 2.14 -2.93
C LEU A 15 -4.74 2.37 -2.94
N ILE A 16 -4.04 1.88 -1.93
CA ILE A 16 -2.57 1.93 -1.87
C ILE A 16 -1.95 1.17 -3.06
N ASP A 17 -2.41 -0.05 -3.36
CA ASP A 17 -1.92 -0.85 -4.48
C ASP A 17 -2.11 -0.12 -5.81
N GLY A 18 -3.27 0.51 -6.01
CA GLY A 18 -3.56 1.34 -7.17
C GLY A 18 -2.63 2.58 -7.26
N THR A 19 -2.40 3.30 -6.16
CA THR A 19 -1.44 4.41 -6.10
C THR A 19 -0.04 3.95 -6.46
N VAL A 20 0.39 2.81 -5.93
CA VAL A 20 1.71 2.22 -6.18
C VAL A 20 1.85 1.79 -7.63
N ASP A 21 0.84 1.11 -8.19
CA ASP A 21 0.81 0.69 -9.60
C ASP A 21 0.93 1.87 -10.55
N ASN A 22 0.12 2.91 -10.33
CA ASN A 22 0.16 4.13 -11.14
C ASN A 22 1.52 4.83 -11.05
N SER A 23 2.11 4.88 -9.85
CA SER A 23 3.44 5.46 -9.65
C SER A 23 4.50 4.67 -10.43
N MET A 24 4.48 3.34 -10.35
CA MET A 24 5.41 2.48 -11.11
C MET A 24 5.25 2.65 -12.62
N ALA A 25 4.01 2.76 -13.11
CA ALA A 25 3.71 2.91 -14.53
C ALA A 25 4.24 4.23 -15.12
N ILE A 26 4.26 5.31 -14.33
CA ILE A 26 4.89 6.57 -14.73
C ILE A 26 6.41 6.45 -14.60
N ASP A 27 6.89 5.98 -13.46
CA ASP A 27 8.30 6.00 -13.12
C ASP A 27 9.15 5.08 -14.02
N VAL A 28 8.57 4.02 -14.59
CA VAL A 28 9.24 3.19 -15.59
C VAL A 28 9.48 3.94 -16.90
N VAL A 29 8.55 4.81 -17.31
CA VAL A 29 8.71 5.66 -18.50
C VAL A 29 9.80 6.72 -18.27
N ASP A 30 9.85 7.26 -17.05
CA ASP A 30 10.83 8.28 -16.65
C ASP A 30 12.20 7.68 -16.25
N GLY A 31 12.32 6.35 -16.23
CA GLY A 31 13.57 5.64 -15.91
C GLY A 31 13.96 5.67 -14.42
N VAL A 32 13.02 5.94 -13.51
CA VAL A 32 13.24 5.99 -12.06
C VAL A 32 13.13 4.57 -11.47
N MET A 33 14.12 3.74 -11.79
CA MET A 33 14.08 2.30 -11.50
C MET A 33 14.03 1.96 -10.00
N GLU A 34 14.61 2.78 -9.13
CA GLU A 34 14.53 2.60 -7.68
C GLU A 34 13.07 2.61 -7.20
N SER A 35 12.25 3.50 -7.77
CA SER A 35 10.83 3.61 -7.46
C SER A 35 10.04 2.41 -7.98
N VAL A 36 10.35 1.94 -9.20
CA VAL A 36 9.75 0.73 -9.78
C VAL A 36 10.05 -0.50 -8.91
N ILE A 37 11.28 -0.64 -8.44
CA ILE A 37 11.69 -1.74 -7.55
C ILE A 37 10.97 -1.66 -6.20
N ALA A 38 10.91 -0.46 -5.60
CA ALA A 38 10.19 -0.24 -4.35
C ALA A 38 8.71 -0.61 -4.48
N GLY A 39 8.05 -0.13 -5.54
CA GLY A 39 6.65 -0.44 -5.82
C GLY A 39 6.42 -1.94 -6.02
N SER A 40 7.28 -2.62 -6.80
CA SER A 40 7.17 -4.07 -6.99
C SER A 40 7.25 -4.83 -5.67
N CYS A 41 8.18 -4.43 -4.78
CA CYS A 41 8.31 -5.02 -3.44
C CYS A 41 7.08 -4.77 -2.56
N VAL A 42 6.50 -3.57 -2.64
CA VAL A 42 5.29 -3.21 -1.89
C VAL A 42 4.09 -4.06 -2.32
N ARG A 43 3.83 -4.14 -3.64
CA ARG A 43 2.70 -4.89 -4.18
C ARG A 43 2.82 -6.38 -3.89
N ASP A 44 4.00 -6.96 -4.07
CA ASP A 44 4.26 -8.37 -3.74
C ASP A 44 3.97 -8.67 -2.27
N ALA A 45 4.33 -7.79 -1.32
CA ALA A 45 3.97 -7.97 0.09
C ALA A 45 2.45 -7.96 0.32
N GLY A 46 1.73 -7.05 -0.36
CA GLY A 46 0.27 -7.00 -0.38
C GLY A 46 -0.37 -8.31 -0.83
N TRP A 47 0.06 -8.78 -2.01
CA TRP A 47 -0.44 -10.00 -2.60
C TRP A 47 -0.11 -11.24 -1.77
N ARG A 48 1.07 -11.31 -1.16
CA ARG A 48 1.43 -12.41 -0.24
C ARG A 48 0.55 -12.43 1.01
N SER A 49 0.27 -11.27 1.60
CA SER A 49 -0.63 -11.18 2.76
C SER A 49 -2.05 -11.60 2.36
N SER A 50 -2.55 -11.09 1.23
CA SER A 50 -3.83 -11.49 0.66
C SER A 50 -3.90 -13.00 0.40
N ALA A 51 -2.86 -13.61 -0.16
CA ALA A 51 -2.82 -15.05 -0.46
C ALA A 51 -2.92 -15.94 0.79
N GLY A 52 -2.56 -15.43 1.97
CA GLY A 52 -2.71 -16.13 3.24
C GLY A 52 -4.17 -16.31 3.69
N TYR A 53 -5.11 -15.56 3.13
CA TYR A 53 -6.53 -15.68 3.46
C TYR A 53 -7.17 -16.93 2.83
N THR A 54 -7.81 -17.76 3.65
CA THR A 54 -8.39 -19.05 3.24
C THR A 54 -9.92 -19.04 3.11
N GLY A 55 -10.57 -17.89 3.33
CA GLY A 55 -12.03 -17.77 3.25
C GLY A 55 -12.55 -17.45 1.85
N ALA A 56 -13.85 -17.15 1.75
CA ALA A 56 -14.47 -16.73 0.50
C ALA A 56 -13.91 -15.39 0.02
N ARG A 57 -13.53 -15.34 -1.26
CA ARG A 57 -12.99 -14.17 -1.95
C ARG A 57 -14.05 -13.57 -2.88
N ASP A 58 -13.84 -12.31 -3.27
CA ASP A 58 -14.65 -11.66 -4.30
C ASP A 58 -14.32 -12.18 -5.71
N SER A 59 -14.98 -11.61 -6.73
CA SER A 59 -14.76 -11.98 -8.14
C SER A 59 -13.38 -11.63 -8.68
N PHE A 60 -12.64 -10.76 -7.99
CA PHE A 60 -11.30 -10.32 -8.35
C PHE A 60 -10.21 -11.06 -7.56
N GLY A 61 -10.61 -11.96 -6.65
CA GLY A 61 -9.69 -12.75 -5.84
C GLY A 61 -9.24 -12.06 -4.55
N TRP A 62 -9.85 -10.95 -4.15
CA TRP A 62 -9.56 -10.29 -2.87
C TRP A 62 -10.32 -10.92 -1.70
N PRO A 63 -9.76 -10.91 -0.47
CA PRO A 63 -10.53 -11.15 0.74
C PRO A 63 -11.63 -10.08 0.93
N PRO A 64 -12.56 -10.25 1.88
CA PRO A 64 -13.56 -9.22 2.22
C PRO A 64 -12.90 -7.86 2.51
N GLU A 65 -13.57 -6.77 2.13
CA GLU A 65 -13.04 -5.40 2.20
C GLU A 65 -12.54 -4.97 3.60
N ASP A 66 -13.22 -5.45 4.65
CA ASP A 66 -12.87 -5.19 6.05
C ASP A 66 -11.79 -6.13 6.61
N HIS A 67 -11.39 -7.16 5.86
CA HIS A 67 -10.37 -8.09 6.33
C HIS A 67 -9.03 -7.36 6.48
N PRO A 68 -8.37 -7.45 7.64
CA PRO A 68 -7.06 -6.85 7.83
C PRO A 68 -5.99 -7.67 7.11
N LEU A 69 -5.24 -7.03 6.22
CA LEU A 69 -4.00 -7.57 5.66
C LEU A 69 -2.83 -7.14 6.54
N GLU A 70 -2.12 -8.13 7.10
CA GLU A 70 -0.87 -7.91 7.83
C GLU A 70 0.27 -7.73 6.82
N ILE A 71 0.59 -6.48 6.48
CA ILE A 71 1.61 -6.16 5.49
C ILE A 71 2.94 -5.93 6.21
N THR A 72 3.97 -6.71 5.86
CA THR A 72 5.31 -6.53 6.42
C THR A 72 6.24 -5.96 5.37
N LEU A 73 6.74 -4.75 5.61
CA LEU A 73 7.64 -4.04 4.70
C LEU A 73 8.80 -3.42 5.47
N ARG A 74 9.88 -3.10 4.75
CA ARG A 74 10.95 -2.26 5.29
C ARG A 74 10.38 -0.88 5.59
N ARG A 75 10.87 -0.23 6.65
CA ARG A 75 10.51 1.14 7.00
C ARG A 75 10.56 2.10 5.80
N GLY A 76 11.64 2.05 5.01
CA GLY A 76 11.79 2.89 3.82
C GLY A 76 10.74 2.65 2.72
N HIS A 77 10.15 1.44 2.63
CA HIS A 77 9.04 1.21 1.71
C HIS A 77 7.74 1.81 2.23
N TRP A 78 7.53 1.84 3.55
CA TRP A 78 6.39 2.56 4.15
C TRP A 78 6.51 4.08 3.95
N GLU A 79 7.71 4.63 4.13
CA GLU A 79 8.00 6.04 3.83
C GLU A 79 7.75 6.36 2.34
N TRP A 80 8.20 5.48 1.44
CA TRP A 80 7.95 5.62 0.01
C TRP A 80 6.46 5.53 -0.36
N ILE A 81 5.68 4.64 0.28
CA ILE A 81 4.22 4.59 0.09
C ILE A 81 3.60 5.93 0.47
N ARG A 82 4.00 6.52 1.61
CA ARG A 82 3.47 7.82 2.03
C ARG A 82 3.79 8.92 1.04
N SER A 83 5.02 8.98 0.53
CA SER A 83 5.37 9.96 -0.48
C SER A 83 4.61 9.77 -1.79
N GLN A 84 4.27 8.53 -2.17
CA GLN A 84 3.41 8.30 -3.35
C GLN A 84 1.98 8.76 -3.08
N ILE A 85 1.39 8.44 -1.92
CA ILE A 85 0.05 8.93 -1.59
C ILE A 85 0.00 10.45 -1.63
N GLU A 86 1.01 11.13 -1.07
CA GLU A 86 1.13 12.61 -1.14
C GLU A 86 1.28 13.13 -2.58
N ARG A 87 2.05 12.43 -3.43
CA ARG A 87 2.20 12.77 -4.86
C ARG A 87 0.86 12.78 -5.60
N TRP A 88 -0.05 11.88 -5.24
CA TRP A 88 -1.34 11.70 -5.90
C TRP A 88 -2.50 12.43 -5.20
N GLU A 89 -2.31 12.96 -3.99
CA GLU A 89 -3.32 13.70 -3.22
C GLU A 89 -4.04 14.78 -4.05
N PRO A 90 -3.36 15.63 -4.86
CA PRO A 90 -4.02 16.68 -5.65
C PRO A 90 -4.98 16.15 -6.73
N LEU A 91 -4.86 14.88 -7.10
CA LEU A 91 -5.66 14.22 -8.15
C LEU A 91 -6.79 13.37 -7.56
N SER A 92 -6.72 13.06 -6.26
CA SER A 92 -7.79 12.39 -5.56
C SER A 92 -8.94 13.36 -5.28
N SER A 93 -10.19 12.95 -5.52
CA SER A 93 -11.32 13.67 -4.93
C SER A 93 -11.16 13.56 -3.41
N ASN A 94 -10.99 14.70 -2.71
CA ASN A 94 -10.70 14.94 -1.28
C ASN A 94 -11.43 14.09 -0.18
N THR A 95 -11.86 12.85 -0.45
CA THR A 95 -12.84 12.13 0.35
C THR A 95 -12.71 10.61 0.19
N GLU A 96 -11.53 10.05 0.40
CA GLU A 96 -11.40 8.60 0.68
C GLU A 96 -11.01 8.39 2.15
N PRO A 97 -11.99 8.30 3.07
CA PRO A 97 -11.76 8.09 4.49
C PRO A 97 -10.83 6.90 4.79
N GLU A 98 -10.92 5.85 3.98
CA GLU A 98 -10.13 4.63 4.06
C GLU A 98 -8.64 4.91 3.88
N LEU A 99 -8.29 5.72 2.89
CA LEU A 99 -6.91 6.09 2.61
C LEU A 99 -6.36 7.00 3.71
N SER A 100 -7.18 7.90 4.24
CA SER A 100 -6.83 8.77 5.37
C SER A 100 -6.52 7.96 6.64
N ASP A 101 -7.36 6.99 7.00
CA ASP A 101 -7.10 6.10 8.14
C ASP A 101 -5.82 5.27 7.94
N ALA A 102 -5.60 4.74 6.74
CA ALA A 102 -4.37 4.02 6.41
C ALA A 102 -3.12 4.90 6.54
N CYS A 103 -3.18 6.14 6.07
CA CYS A 103 -2.10 7.12 6.27
C CYS A 103 -1.82 7.36 7.75
N ALA A 104 -2.86 7.55 8.56
CA ALA A 104 -2.71 7.74 10.00
C ALA A 104 -2.07 6.52 10.69
N ARG A 105 -2.41 5.29 10.26
CA ARG A 105 -1.79 4.05 10.74
C ARG A 105 -0.31 3.98 10.39
N ILE A 106 0.04 4.29 9.14
CA ILE A 106 1.43 4.31 8.66
C ILE A 106 2.24 5.36 9.43
N ASP A 107 1.74 6.59 9.53
CA ASP A 107 2.40 7.68 10.26
C ASP A 107 2.55 7.38 11.76
N GLY A 108 1.57 6.67 12.33
CA GLY A 108 1.64 6.18 13.70
C GLY A 108 2.72 5.10 13.88
N ALA A 109 2.84 4.16 12.93
CA ALA A 109 3.85 3.10 12.97
C ALA A 109 5.26 3.67 12.78
N LEU A 110 5.45 4.56 11.80
CA LEU A 110 6.73 5.23 11.54
C LEU A 110 7.21 6.04 12.75
N ARG A 111 6.33 6.68 13.53
CA ARG A 111 6.74 7.47 14.70
C ARG A 111 7.13 6.65 15.93
N ARG A 112 6.70 5.39 16.03
CA ARG A 112 6.92 4.52 17.21
C ARG A 112 8.16 3.63 17.10
N ALA A 113 8.74 3.58 15.92
CA ALA A 113 9.90 2.80 15.54
C ALA A 113 11.13 3.72 15.49
#